data_AF-A0AAW4ILV2-F1
#
_entry.id   AF-A0AAW4ILV2-F1
#
_cell.length_a   1.000
_cell.length_b   1.000
_cell.length_c   1.000
_cell.angle_alpha   90.00
_cell.angle_beta   90.00
_cell.angle_gamma   90.00
#
_symmetry.space_group_name_H-M   'P 1'
#
loop_
_entity.id
_entity.type
_entity.pdbx_description
1 polymer ?
#
loop_
_entity_poly.entity_id
_entity_poly.type
_entity_poly.pdbx_seq_one_letter_code
_entity_poly.pdbx_strand_id
1 'polypeptide(L)'
;MSRQYLNVPFAQKDAAKSLGARFDGAVNRWYVDEGRDLAVFTQWLPTPVEAPSSPSPSSTDLALPLSEGTLALPHAKGIPLSRLLNGVASAVAQAFSKGVWTLVEVVEARVRGHVYLELSERDGSGQPVAKARAMIWSATAARILPEFEKATGAVIGAGIKLLVLARPVFYAQYGFSLEIEAIDPEYTLGDLEARKREIRERLQREGVFEHNRRLEPPWDYRCVLVVALEDAAGLGDFRKESERLERFGACRFVYAHSRFQGEGAAREIVSAMVRALKTFPKGAPPDAIALIRGGGAVNDLAWLNDYDLARFICDQDIPVLTGIGHERDSTLPDEVAHQRFDTPSKVIAGIEHQILQRTREARIAAEAVFTAAGRLTQRVRAEADRSEAQVRADAEAHLARARHDSTQ
;
A
#
# COMPACT_ATOMS: atom_id res chain seq x y z
N MET A 1 -19.04 32.54 -36.42
CA MET A 1 -19.98 33.01 -35.39
C MET A 1 -19.15 33.43 -34.19
N SER A 2 -18.88 34.73 -34.08
CA SER A 2 -18.13 35.31 -32.97
C SER A 2 -18.98 35.21 -31.70
N ARG A 3 -18.39 34.73 -30.60
CA ARG A 3 -19.06 34.59 -29.29
C ARG A 3 -18.38 35.55 -28.32
N GLN A 4 -19.16 36.38 -27.64
CA GLN A 4 -18.63 37.32 -26.66
C GLN A 4 -18.83 36.77 -25.25
N TYR A 5 -17.73 36.51 -24.54
CA TYR A 5 -17.75 35.91 -23.21
C TYR A 5 -17.99 36.97 -22.12
N LEU A 6 -18.85 36.64 -21.16
CA LEU A 6 -19.27 37.46 -20.02
C LEU A 6 -18.73 36.88 -18.71
N ASN A 7 -18.40 37.76 -17.76
CA ASN A 7 -17.99 37.38 -16.41
C ASN A 7 -19.16 37.57 -15.43
N VAL A 8 -20.07 36.60 -15.39
CA VAL A 8 -21.29 36.64 -14.55
C VAL A 8 -21.05 35.89 -13.22
N PRO A 9 -21.13 36.57 -12.06
CA PRO A 9 -21.07 35.91 -10.75
C PRO A 9 -22.23 34.93 -10.54
N PHE A 10 -22.01 33.85 -9.79
CA PHE A 10 -23.01 32.78 -9.58
C PHE A 10 -24.36 33.29 -9.05
N ALA A 11 -24.36 34.34 -8.22
CA ALA A 11 -25.56 34.95 -7.66
C ALA A 11 -26.45 35.65 -8.71
N GLN A 12 -25.91 35.98 -9.89
CA GLN A 12 -26.59 36.72 -10.95
C GLN A 12 -26.88 35.84 -12.20
N LYS A 13 -26.72 34.52 -12.07
CA LYS A 13 -26.91 33.55 -13.17
C LYS A 13 -28.31 33.59 -13.77
N ASP A 14 -29.33 33.74 -12.94
CA ASP A 14 -30.73 33.70 -13.40
C ASP A 14 -31.11 34.98 -14.15
N ALA A 15 -30.53 36.11 -13.74
CA ALA A 15 -30.66 37.40 -14.43
C ALA A 15 -29.93 37.40 -15.79
N ALA A 16 -28.72 36.83 -15.86
CA ALA A 16 -28.01 36.70 -17.14
C ALA A 16 -28.73 35.73 -18.11
N LYS A 17 -29.31 34.65 -17.58
CA LYS A 17 -30.09 33.68 -18.35
C LYS A 17 -31.40 34.27 -18.87
N SER A 18 -32.11 35.09 -18.07
CA SER A 18 -33.35 35.76 -18.51
C SER A 18 -33.10 36.78 -19.62
N LEU A 19 -31.92 37.41 -19.61
CA LEU A 19 -31.47 38.32 -20.66
C LEU A 19 -30.96 37.57 -21.91
N GLY A 20 -30.78 36.26 -21.79
CA GLY A 20 -30.54 35.34 -22.90
C GLY A 20 -29.07 35.03 -23.15
N ALA A 21 -28.20 35.19 -22.15
CA ALA A 21 -26.87 34.62 -22.16
C ALA A 21 -26.93 33.09 -22.06
N ARG A 22 -25.99 32.41 -22.71
CA ARG A 22 -25.85 30.94 -22.67
C ARG A 22 -24.56 30.58 -21.93
N PHE A 23 -24.58 29.46 -21.22
CA PHE A 23 -23.41 29.00 -20.49
C PHE A 23 -22.62 28.00 -21.34
N ASP A 24 -21.32 28.25 -21.52
CA ASP A 24 -20.39 27.31 -22.15
C ASP A 24 -19.69 26.49 -21.06
N GLY A 25 -20.01 25.20 -20.99
CA GLY A 25 -19.44 24.27 -20.01
C GLY A 25 -17.98 23.90 -20.27
N ALA A 26 -17.44 24.15 -21.47
CA ALA A 26 -16.04 23.87 -21.77
C ALA A 26 -15.10 24.95 -21.21
N VAL A 27 -15.58 26.20 -21.10
CA VAL A 27 -14.79 27.36 -20.65
C VAL A 27 -15.28 27.88 -19.28
N ASN A 28 -16.33 27.26 -18.72
CA ASN A 28 -17.01 27.69 -17.50
C ASN A 28 -17.39 29.18 -17.50
N ARG A 29 -17.84 29.69 -18.66
CA ARG A 29 -18.17 31.11 -18.86
C ARG A 29 -19.48 31.28 -19.59
N TRP A 30 -20.17 32.37 -19.29
CA TRP A 30 -21.36 32.79 -20.01
C TRP A 30 -20.96 33.47 -21.32
N TYR A 31 -21.75 33.32 -22.37
CA TYR A 31 -21.51 33.97 -23.66
C TYR A 31 -22.81 34.44 -24.33
N VAL A 32 -22.68 35.42 -25.22
CA VAL A 32 -23.76 35.95 -26.07
C VAL A 32 -23.30 35.91 -27.53
N ASP A 33 -24.22 35.56 -28.43
CA ASP A 33 -24.00 35.55 -29.88
C ASP A 33 -24.13 36.99 -30.46
N GLU A 34 -23.30 37.34 -31.44
CA GLU A 34 -23.02 38.71 -31.94
C GLU A 34 -24.19 39.46 -32.65
N GLY A 35 -25.44 39.07 -32.43
CA GLY A 35 -26.64 39.71 -33.00
C GLY A 35 -27.60 40.29 -31.96
N ARG A 36 -27.20 40.34 -30.68
CA ARG A 36 -28.03 40.81 -29.56
C ARG A 36 -27.49 42.11 -28.98
N ASP A 37 -28.40 42.94 -28.49
CA ASP A 37 -28.10 44.27 -28.00
C ASP A 37 -27.14 44.24 -26.79
N LEU A 38 -25.87 44.60 -27.04
CA LEU A 38 -24.76 44.52 -26.08
C LEU A 38 -24.90 45.51 -24.91
N ALA A 39 -25.78 46.51 -25.04
CA ALA A 39 -26.05 47.53 -24.04
C ALA A 39 -26.70 46.97 -22.75
N VAL A 40 -27.28 45.76 -22.79
CA VAL A 40 -27.94 45.14 -21.62
C VAL A 40 -26.94 44.33 -20.78
N PHE A 41 -25.78 43.99 -21.34
CA PHE A 41 -24.78 43.13 -20.70
C PHE A 41 -23.53 43.89 -20.25
N THR A 42 -23.54 45.22 -20.30
CA THR A 42 -22.39 46.10 -20.00
C THR A 42 -21.80 45.86 -18.61
N GLN A 43 -22.64 45.47 -17.64
CA GLN A 43 -22.22 45.13 -16.28
C GLN A 43 -21.39 43.83 -16.16
N TRP A 44 -21.38 42.99 -17.20
CA TRP A 44 -20.67 41.69 -17.23
C TRP A 44 -19.65 41.58 -18.37
N LEU A 45 -19.40 42.67 -19.11
CA LEU A 45 -18.35 42.72 -20.12
C LEU A 45 -16.96 42.72 -19.44
N PRO A 46 -16.00 41.92 -19.92
CA PRO A 46 -14.65 41.90 -19.36
C PRO A 46 -13.95 43.23 -19.66
N THR A 47 -13.58 43.97 -18.61
CA THR A 47 -12.64 45.09 -18.72
C THR A 47 -11.28 44.56 -19.20
N PRO A 48 -10.58 45.21 -20.15
CA PRO A 48 -9.30 44.70 -20.62
C PRO A 48 -8.29 44.78 -19.47
N VAL A 49 -7.89 43.62 -18.94
CA VAL A 49 -6.75 43.52 -18.01
C VAL A 49 -5.54 43.16 -18.85
N GLU A 50 -4.66 44.13 -19.00
CA GLU A 50 -3.35 44.02 -19.64
C GLU A 50 -2.53 42.94 -18.92
N ALA A 51 -1.98 41.99 -19.69
CA ALA A 51 -1.19 40.88 -19.17
C ALA A 51 0.22 41.37 -18.75
N PRO A 52 0.76 40.99 -17.58
CA PRO A 52 2.14 41.31 -17.25
C PRO A 52 3.09 40.33 -17.97
N SER A 53 3.92 40.88 -18.85
CA SER A 53 5.11 40.24 -19.41
C SER A 53 6.25 40.21 -18.37
N SER A 54 6.98 39.10 -18.35
CA SER A 54 8.20 38.92 -17.56
C SER A 54 9.32 39.87 -17.99
N PRO A 55 10.24 40.27 -17.09
CA PRO A 55 11.61 40.54 -17.52
C PRO A 55 12.68 39.84 -16.65
N SER A 56 13.66 39.26 -17.35
CA SER A 56 15.03 39.01 -16.87
C SER A 56 15.92 40.22 -17.22
N PRO A 57 17.14 40.36 -16.65
CA PRO A 57 17.58 41.63 -16.09
C PRO A 57 18.40 42.49 -17.07
N SER A 58 18.29 43.80 -16.91
CA SER A 58 19.36 44.71 -17.28
C SER A 58 19.40 45.89 -16.31
N SER A 59 20.58 46.09 -15.77
CA SER A 59 21.02 47.28 -15.05
C SER A 59 20.79 48.54 -15.88
N THR A 60 20.28 49.61 -15.28
CA THR A 60 20.94 50.91 -15.13
C THR A 60 19.98 51.85 -14.38
N ASP A 61 20.55 52.61 -13.46
CA ASP A 61 20.00 53.72 -12.66
C ASP A 61 18.66 54.33 -13.10
N LEU A 62 17.74 54.53 -12.15
CA LEU A 62 17.11 55.83 -11.94
C LEU A 62 16.30 55.86 -10.64
N ALA A 63 16.40 57.01 -9.97
CA ALA A 63 15.79 57.34 -8.69
C ALA A 63 14.24 57.30 -8.69
N LEU A 64 13.70 56.98 -7.50
CA LEU A 64 12.38 57.26 -6.90
C LEU A 64 11.32 58.04 -7.72
N PRO A 65 10.04 57.66 -7.61
CA PRO A 65 9.25 58.28 -6.53
C PRO A 65 8.38 57.30 -5.73
N LEU A 66 8.32 57.55 -4.42
CA LEU A 66 7.30 57.03 -3.51
C LEU A 66 5.92 57.52 -3.98
N SER A 67 5.09 56.62 -4.52
CA SER A 67 3.67 56.89 -4.73
C SER A 67 2.90 56.61 -3.44
N GLU A 68 2.63 57.71 -2.72
CA GLU A 68 1.74 57.80 -1.56
C GLU A 68 0.28 57.51 -1.97
N GLY A 69 -0.11 56.23 -1.94
CA GLY A 69 -1.51 55.79 -1.89
C GLY A 69 -1.92 55.52 -0.45
N THR A 70 -1.82 56.55 0.39
CA THR A 70 -1.93 56.45 1.84
C THR A 70 -3.39 56.36 2.27
N LEU A 71 -3.80 55.22 2.84
CA LEU A 71 -4.84 55.20 3.89
C LEU A 71 -4.24 55.94 5.10
N ALA A 72 -4.26 57.27 5.05
CA ALA A 72 -3.76 58.12 6.11
C ALA A 72 -4.80 58.18 7.22
N LEU A 73 -4.60 57.36 8.26
CA LEU A 73 -5.17 57.63 9.57
C LEU A 73 -4.37 58.80 10.17
N PRO A 74 -5.00 59.95 10.48
CA PRO A 74 -4.30 61.08 11.09
C PRO A 74 -4.02 60.75 12.56
N HIS A 75 -2.75 60.86 12.96
CA HIS A 75 -2.21 60.63 14.30
C HIS A 75 -2.44 59.23 14.90
N ALA A 76 -1.50 58.31 14.66
CA ALA A 76 -1.36 57.12 15.50
C ALA A 76 0.13 56.74 15.62
N LYS A 77 0.58 56.36 16.81
CA LYS A 77 1.92 55.81 17.12
C LYS A 77 2.20 54.46 16.43
N GLY A 78 1.66 54.19 15.24
CA GLY A 78 1.63 52.86 14.63
C GLY A 78 1.82 52.88 13.11
N ILE A 79 2.42 51.81 12.58
CA ILE A 79 2.56 51.54 11.15
C ILE A 79 1.48 50.55 10.69
N PRO A 80 1.04 50.60 9.42
CA PRO A 80 0.09 49.62 8.90
C PRO A 80 0.68 48.21 8.96
N LEU A 81 -0.17 47.22 9.28
CA LEU A 81 0.23 45.82 9.47
C LEU A 81 0.99 45.25 8.26
N SER A 82 0.56 45.61 7.04
CA SER A 82 1.24 45.20 5.80
C SER A 82 2.71 45.64 5.75
N ARG A 83 3.02 46.86 6.23
CA ARG A 83 4.39 47.39 6.25
C ARG A 83 5.26 46.66 7.28
N LEU A 84 4.71 46.35 8.45
CA LEU A 84 5.41 45.57 9.47
C LEU A 84 5.71 44.15 8.96
N LEU A 85 4.70 43.46 8.41
CA LEU A 85 4.84 42.08 7.92
C LEU A 85 5.74 41.98 6.69
N ASN A 86 5.72 42.98 5.79
CA ASN A 86 6.66 43.03 4.67
C ASN A 86 8.10 43.29 5.14
N GLY A 87 8.28 44.05 6.23
CA GLY A 87 9.59 44.21 6.89
C GLY A 87 10.12 42.89 7.43
N VAL A 88 9.26 42.09 8.10
CA VAL A 88 9.60 40.73 8.55
C VAL A 88 9.95 39.84 7.37
N ALA A 89 9.17 39.86 6.29
CA ALA A 89 9.45 39.10 5.07
C ALA A 89 10.81 39.45 4.46
N SER A 90 11.14 40.74 4.38
CA SER A 90 12.44 41.20 3.87
C SER A 90 13.60 40.78 4.77
N ALA A 91 13.43 40.88 6.09
CA ALA A 91 14.45 40.44 7.05
C ALA A 91 14.71 38.93 6.95
N VAL A 92 13.66 38.11 6.85
CA VAL A 92 13.79 36.66 6.65
C VAL A 92 14.47 36.35 5.31
N ALA A 93 14.08 37.01 4.23
CA ALA A 93 14.68 36.79 2.91
C ALA A 93 16.17 37.22 2.85
N GLN A 94 16.54 38.29 3.56
CA GLN A 94 17.94 38.73 3.66
C GLN A 94 18.78 37.77 4.51
N ALA A 95 18.24 37.29 5.64
CA ALA A 95 18.92 36.36 6.52
C ALA A 95 19.10 34.97 5.87
N PHE A 96 18.10 34.52 5.09
CA PHE A 96 18.09 33.21 4.45
C PHE A 96 18.07 33.33 2.92
N SER A 97 19.19 33.79 2.36
CA SER A 97 19.36 33.91 0.89
C SER A 97 19.52 32.56 0.18
N LYS A 98 19.80 31.49 0.91
CA LYS A 98 19.90 30.10 0.43
C LYS A 98 19.11 29.18 1.34
N GLY A 99 18.63 28.06 0.80
CA GLY A 99 18.05 27.00 1.61
C GLY A 99 19.06 26.40 2.60
N VAL A 100 18.55 25.87 3.71
CA VAL A 100 19.32 25.21 4.76
C VAL A 100 18.87 23.76 4.86
N TRP A 101 19.82 22.83 4.88
CA TRP A 101 19.54 21.43 5.13
C TRP A 101 19.02 21.25 6.55
N THR A 102 17.78 20.80 6.66
CA THR A 102 17.02 20.74 7.90
C THR A 102 16.43 19.35 8.05
N LEU A 103 16.65 18.72 9.21
CA LEU A 103 16.01 17.45 9.56
C LEU A 103 14.58 17.72 10.01
N VAL A 104 13.62 17.03 9.42
CA VAL A 104 12.19 17.23 9.69
C VAL A 104 11.45 15.90 9.69
N GLU A 105 10.45 15.76 10.53
CA GLU A 105 9.46 14.68 10.46
C GLU A 105 8.18 15.22 9.82
N VAL A 106 7.67 14.53 8.81
CA VAL A 106 6.41 14.89 8.18
C VAL A 106 5.27 14.48 9.12
N VAL A 107 4.43 15.41 9.55
CA VAL A 107 3.22 15.13 10.34
C VAL A 107 2.03 14.90 9.42
N GLU A 108 1.94 15.66 8.34
CA GLU A 108 0.87 15.53 7.36
C GLU A 108 1.39 15.94 5.98
N ALA A 109 0.95 15.24 4.93
CA ALA A 109 1.24 15.58 3.55
C ALA A 109 -0.05 15.65 2.72
N ARG A 110 -0.21 16.76 1.97
CA ARG A 110 -1.36 16.98 1.08
C ARG A 110 -0.88 17.39 -0.30
N VAL A 111 -1.22 16.60 -1.31
CA VAL A 111 -0.88 16.89 -2.71
C VAL A 111 -2.10 17.50 -3.42
N ARG A 112 -2.02 18.79 -3.77
CA ARG A 112 -3.05 19.53 -4.53
C ARG A 112 -2.39 20.48 -5.53
N GLY A 113 -1.78 19.93 -6.57
CA GLY A 113 -0.92 20.67 -7.52
C GLY A 113 0.45 20.98 -6.92
N HIS A 114 0.49 21.64 -5.76
CA HIS A 114 1.65 21.74 -4.87
C HIS A 114 1.56 20.70 -3.75
N VAL A 115 2.69 20.39 -3.12
CA VAL A 115 2.72 19.53 -1.92
C VAL A 115 2.77 20.44 -0.71
N TYR A 116 1.74 20.37 0.13
CA TYR A 116 1.70 21.05 1.41
C TYR A 116 2.05 20.04 2.49
N LEU A 117 3.03 20.38 3.32
CA LEU A 117 3.53 19.54 4.39
C LEU A 117 3.36 20.26 5.71
N GLU A 118 2.99 19.52 6.73
CA GLU A 118 3.17 19.95 8.11
C GLU A 118 4.38 19.20 8.66
N LEU A 119 5.37 19.95 9.14
CA LEU A 119 6.64 19.42 9.62
C LEU A 119 6.74 19.58 11.12
N SER A 120 7.36 18.62 11.78
CA SER A 120 7.69 18.69 13.19
C SER A 120 9.09 18.15 13.45
N GLU A 121 9.71 18.65 14.51
CA GLU A 121 10.92 18.06 15.09
C GLU A 121 10.51 17.45 16.43
N ARG A 122 10.84 16.19 16.66
CA ARG A 122 10.64 15.52 17.95
C ARG A 122 11.97 15.28 18.63
N ASP A 123 12.00 15.44 19.95
CA ASP A 123 13.14 15.04 20.76
C ASP A 123 13.22 13.50 20.93
N GLY A 124 14.28 13.01 21.58
CA GLY A 124 14.44 11.59 21.88
C GLY A 124 13.38 11.00 22.83
N SER A 125 12.52 11.84 23.42
CA SER A 125 11.38 11.42 24.25
C SER A 125 10.05 11.43 23.48
N GLY A 126 10.06 11.84 22.21
CA GLY A 126 8.90 11.89 21.31
C GLY A 126 8.08 13.17 21.40
N GLN A 127 8.51 14.18 22.18
CA GLN A 127 7.81 15.45 22.30
C GLN A 127 8.15 16.40 21.14
N PRO A 128 7.16 17.12 20.57
CA PRO A 128 7.41 18.05 19.49
C PRO A 128 8.14 19.30 20.01
N VAL A 129 9.40 19.47 19.58
CA VAL A 129 10.26 20.63 19.88
C VAL A 129 9.92 21.80 18.97
N ALA A 130 9.69 21.52 17.68
CA ALA A 130 9.37 22.52 16.68
C ALA A 130 8.25 22.02 15.76
N LYS A 131 7.50 22.99 15.20
CA LYS A 131 6.45 22.74 14.22
C LYS A 131 6.40 23.86 13.20
N ALA A 132 6.35 23.52 11.92
CA ALA A 132 6.29 24.49 10.83
C ALA A 132 5.45 23.97 9.67
N ARG A 133 4.86 24.88 8.91
CA ARG A 133 4.25 24.55 7.62
C ARG A 133 5.32 24.62 6.54
N ALA A 134 5.23 23.71 5.58
CA ALA A 134 6.12 23.70 4.43
C ALA A 134 5.35 23.47 3.13
N MET A 135 5.97 23.88 2.02
CA MET A 135 5.45 23.72 0.68
C MET A 135 6.56 23.25 -0.26
N ILE A 136 6.21 22.32 -1.14
CA ILE A 136 6.98 21.99 -2.33
C ILE A 136 6.19 22.51 -3.53
N TRP A 137 6.78 23.44 -4.28
CA TRP A 137 6.23 23.95 -5.53
C TRP A 137 6.08 22.82 -6.56
N SER A 138 5.08 22.92 -7.46
CA SER A 138 4.71 21.84 -8.38
C SER A 138 5.86 21.42 -9.30
N ALA A 139 6.60 22.40 -9.82
CA ALA A 139 7.77 22.16 -10.67
C ALA A 139 8.88 21.41 -9.91
N THR A 140 9.11 21.75 -8.65
CA THR A 140 10.10 21.09 -7.80
C THR A 140 9.63 19.70 -7.40
N ALA A 141 8.36 19.54 -7.01
CA ALA A 141 7.74 18.27 -6.64
C ALA A 141 7.82 17.25 -7.79
N ALA A 142 7.54 17.68 -9.03
CA ALA A 142 7.61 16.82 -10.22
C ALA A 142 9.04 16.27 -10.48
N ARG A 143 10.08 16.96 -9.98
CA ARG A 143 11.47 16.51 -10.09
C ARG A 143 11.88 15.62 -8.91
N ILE A 144 11.62 16.07 -7.69
CA ILE A 144 12.18 15.42 -6.48
C ILE A 144 11.38 14.20 -6.03
N LEU A 145 10.05 14.18 -6.19
CA LEU A 145 9.23 13.07 -5.68
C LEU A 145 9.52 11.75 -6.41
N PRO A 146 9.59 11.69 -7.75
CA PRO A 146 9.85 10.42 -8.44
C PRO A 146 11.27 9.90 -8.17
N GLU A 147 12.24 10.79 -8.02
CA GLU A 147 13.63 10.44 -7.68
C GLU A 147 13.72 9.90 -6.25
N PHE A 148 13.09 10.58 -5.30
CA PHE A 148 12.99 10.15 -3.91
C PHE A 148 12.31 8.78 -3.78
N GLU A 149 11.17 8.62 -4.43
CA GLU A 149 10.41 7.38 -4.43
C GLU A 149 11.24 6.22 -5.01
N LYS A 150 11.88 6.44 -6.17
CA LYS A 150 12.75 5.43 -6.81
C LYS A 150 13.96 5.04 -5.95
N ALA A 151 14.52 5.99 -5.21
CA ALA A 151 15.69 5.75 -4.36
C ALA A 151 15.34 5.08 -3.03
N THR A 152 14.21 5.45 -2.42
CA THR A 152 13.86 5.04 -1.04
C THR A 152 12.83 3.93 -0.94
N GLY A 153 12.06 3.63 -1.99
CA GLY A 153 10.97 2.66 -1.87
C GLY A 153 9.71 3.22 -1.19
N ALA A 154 9.71 4.50 -0.81
CA ALA A 154 8.70 5.12 0.04
C ALA A 154 8.13 6.41 -0.58
N VAL A 155 6.84 6.68 -0.32
CA VAL A 155 6.19 7.93 -0.71
C VAL A 155 6.23 8.89 0.47
N ILE A 156 6.37 10.20 0.20
CA ILE A 156 6.31 11.21 1.26
C ILE A 156 4.94 11.16 1.95
N GLY A 157 4.96 10.82 3.23
CA GLY A 157 3.78 10.68 4.06
C GLY A 157 4.09 10.92 5.54
N ALA A 158 3.04 10.95 6.36
CA ALA A 158 3.12 11.26 7.77
C ALA A 158 3.90 10.20 8.57
N GLY A 159 4.95 10.61 9.27
CA GLY A 159 5.83 9.77 10.09
C GLY A 159 7.19 9.49 9.45
N ILE A 160 7.45 9.96 8.22
CA ILE A 160 8.77 9.87 7.57
C ILE A 160 9.65 11.02 8.02
N LYS A 161 10.90 10.70 8.38
CA LYS A 161 11.96 11.68 8.61
C LYS A 161 12.67 11.98 7.31
N LEU A 162 12.80 13.25 7.00
CA LEU A 162 13.43 13.75 5.78
C LEU A 162 14.54 14.73 6.16
N LEU A 163 15.63 14.68 5.41
CA LEU A 163 16.59 15.77 5.36
C LEU A 163 16.25 16.63 4.15
N VAL A 164 15.79 17.85 4.38
CA VAL A 164 15.24 18.72 3.33
C VAL A 164 16.04 20.01 3.21
N LEU A 165 16.28 20.47 1.99
CA LEU A 165 16.81 21.80 1.75
C LEU A 165 15.64 22.78 1.80
N ALA A 166 15.46 23.42 2.95
CA ALA A 166 14.33 24.30 3.22
C ALA A 166 14.77 25.77 3.24
N ARG A 167 14.03 26.62 2.53
CA ARG A 167 14.18 28.08 2.57
C ARG A 167 13.03 28.68 3.39
N PRO A 168 13.33 29.38 4.49
CA PRO A 168 12.31 30.12 5.25
C PRO A 168 11.72 31.26 4.42
N VAL A 169 10.39 31.32 4.35
CA VAL A 169 9.65 32.38 3.66
C VAL A 169 8.52 32.86 4.55
N PHE A 170 8.34 34.18 4.62
CA PHE A 170 7.26 34.79 5.37
C PHE A 170 6.30 35.51 4.43
N TYR A 171 5.05 35.07 4.42
CA TYR A 171 3.98 35.66 3.63
C TYR A 171 3.12 36.55 4.52
N ALA A 172 2.90 37.81 4.12
CA ALA A 172 2.10 38.75 4.91
C ALA A 172 0.65 38.27 5.18
N GLN A 173 0.08 37.43 4.31
CA GLN A 173 -1.28 36.90 4.45
C GLN A 173 -1.32 35.50 5.10
N TYR A 174 -0.30 34.67 4.88
CA TYR A 174 -0.31 33.24 5.25
C TYR A 174 0.65 32.90 6.41
N GLY A 175 1.50 33.83 6.81
CA GLY A 175 2.49 33.69 7.86
C GLY A 175 3.77 32.99 7.40
N PHE A 176 4.46 32.39 8.36
CA PHE A 176 5.72 31.68 8.15
C PHE A 176 5.49 30.33 7.47
N SER A 177 6.29 30.04 6.44
CA SER A 177 6.31 28.77 5.73
C SER A 177 7.74 28.43 5.32
N LEU A 178 8.03 27.14 5.19
CA LEU A 178 9.27 26.64 4.61
C LEU A 178 9.01 26.25 3.15
N GLU A 179 9.85 26.70 2.24
CA GLU A 179 9.85 26.22 0.86
C GLU A 179 10.93 25.16 0.69
N ILE A 180 10.52 23.95 0.31
CA ILE A 180 11.44 22.82 0.15
C ILE A 180 11.92 22.78 -1.31
N GLU A 181 13.23 22.84 -1.49
CA GLU A 181 13.91 22.91 -2.79
C GLU A 181 14.52 21.55 -3.21
N ALA A 182 14.93 20.74 -2.22
CA ALA A 182 15.49 19.40 -2.42
C ALA A 182 15.24 18.51 -1.19
N ILE A 183 15.31 17.20 -1.38
CA ILE A 183 15.21 16.18 -0.34
C ILE A 183 16.39 15.24 -0.56
N ASP A 184 17.09 14.89 0.52
CA ASP A 184 18.16 13.91 0.50
C ASP A 184 17.58 12.49 0.70
N PRO A 185 17.60 11.63 -0.34
CA PRO A 185 17.08 10.27 -0.23
C PRO A 185 18.01 9.35 0.57
N GLU A 186 19.32 9.61 0.62
CA GLU A 186 20.29 8.74 1.32
C GLU A 186 20.06 8.78 2.83
N TYR A 187 19.82 9.98 3.38
CA TYR A 187 19.47 10.13 4.79
C TYR A 187 18.21 9.33 5.15
N THR A 188 17.17 9.46 4.32
CA THR A 188 15.88 8.81 4.58
C THR A 188 16.00 7.29 4.48
N LEU A 189 16.74 6.78 3.49
CA LEU A 189 17.03 5.35 3.36
C LEU A 189 17.78 4.84 4.60
N GLY A 190 18.79 5.56 5.07
CA GLY A 190 19.53 5.22 6.29
C GLY A 190 18.66 5.17 7.54
N ASP A 191 17.74 6.13 7.73
CA ASP A 191 16.79 6.14 8.86
C ASP A 191 15.80 4.96 8.79
N LEU A 192 15.27 4.66 7.61
CA LEU A 192 14.37 3.51 7.40
C LEU A 192 15.08 2.18 7.69
N GLU A 193 16.32 2.01 7.22
CA GLU A 193 17.12 0.82 7.51
C GLU A 193 17.49 0.70 8.99
N ALA A 194 17.83 1.81 9.63
CA ALA A 194 18.13 1.86 11.06
C ALA A 194 16.90 1.46 11.90
N ARG A 195 15.72 2.02 11.59
CA ARG A 195 14.46 1.67 12.23
C ARG A 195 14.12 0.19 12.03
N LYS A 196 14.28 -0.34 10.82
CA LYS A 196 14.09 -1.77 10.54
C LYS A 196 15.04 -2.64 11.38
N ARG A 197 16.30 -2.23 11.53
CA ARG A 197 17.30 -2.92 12.36
C ARG A 197 16.93 -2.90 13.85
N GLU A 198 16.50 -1.75 14.36
CA GLU A 198 16.05 -1.61 15.75
C GLU A 198 14.88 -2.55 16.05
N ILE A 199 13.88 -2.60 15.16
CA ILE A 199 12.72 -3.48 15.32
C ILE A 199 13.17 -4.96 15.31
N ARG A 200 14.07 -5.33 14.38
CA ARG A 200 14.65 -6.68 14.33
C ARG A 200 15.35 -7.05 15.63
N GLU A 201 16.25 -6.20 16.11
CA GLU A 201 16.99 -6.43 17.36
C GLU A 201 16.04 -6.52 18.56
N ARG A 202 14.97 -5.73 18.57
CA ARG A 202 13.94 -5.81 19.60
C ARG A 202 13.21 -7.15 19.59
N LEU A 203 12.74 -7.60 18.43
CA LEU A 203 12.07 -8.90 18.28
C LEU A 203 12.98 -10.07 18.63
N GLN A 204 14.28 -9.95 18.32
CA GLN A 204 15.30 -10.95 18.68
C GLN A 204 15.56 -10.97 20.19
N ARG A 205 15.67 -9.80 20.84
CA ARG A 205 15.78 -9.70 22.31
C ARG A 205 14.58 -10.28 23.03
N GLU A 206 13.38 -10.11 22.46
CA GLU A 206 12.15 -10.70 22.97
C GLU A 206 12.04 -12.21 22.68
N GLY A 207 12.94 -12.77 21.86
CA GLY A 207 12.98 -14.20 21.53
C GLY A 207 11.89 -14.68 20.56
N VAL A 208 11.11 -13.77 19.98
CA VAL A 208 9.93 -14.10 19.15
C VAL A 208 10.20 -14.04 17.65
N PHE A 209 11.32 -13.44 17.24
CA PHE A 209 11.65 -13.16 15.83
C PHE A 209 11.52 -14.38 14.91
N GLU A 210 11.86 -15.58 15.40
CA GLU A 210 11.82 -16.81 14.61
C GLU A 210 10.63 -17.73 14.90
N HIS A 211 9.69 -17.35 15.78
CA HIS A 211 8.59 -18.24 16.21
C HIS A 211 7.79 -18.75 15.01
N ASN A 212 7.28 -17.86 14.17
CA ASN A 212 6.52 -18.24 12.98
C ASN A 212 7.39 -18.98 11.92
N ARG A 213 8.67 -18.61 11.80
CA ARG A 213 9.66 -19.26 10.91
C ARG A 213 9.96 -20.70 11.27
N ARG A 214 9.87 -21.04 12.55
CA ARG A 214 10.16 -22.37 13.06
C ARG A 214 8.92 -23.26 13.15
N LEU A 215 7.73 -22.75 12.84
CA LEU A 215 6.54 -23.58 12.72
C LEU A 215 6.78 -24.68 11.69
N GLU A 216 6.20 -25.85 11.92
CA GLU A 216 6.23 -26.90 10.91
C GLU A 216 5.39 -26.46 9.70
N PRO A 217 5.88 -26.68 8.46
CA PRO A 217 5.10 -26.38 7.28
C PRO A 217 3.83 -27.23 7.28
N PRO A 218 2.69 -26.69 6.82
CA PRO A 218 1.45 -27.45 6.73
C PRO A 218 1.64 -28.73 5.92
N TRP A 219 1.13 -29.85 6.43
CA TRP A 219 1.21 -31.12 5.71
C TRP A 219 0.55 -31.02 4.33
N ASP A 220 -0.61 -30.35 4.28
CA ASP A 220 -1.38 -29.99 3.09
C ASP A 220 -2.20 -28.72 3.35
N TYR A 221 -2.79 -28.13 2.31
CA TYR A 221 -3.60 -26.90 2.40
C TYR A 221 -5.06 -27.20 2.08
N ARG A 222 -5.92 -27.20 3.10
CA ARG A 222 -7.38 -27.32 2.94
C ARG A 222 -8.07 -25.97 3.03
N CYS A 223 -7.57 -25.08 3.89
CA CYS A 223 -8.08 -23.73 4.00
C CYS A 223 -6.97 -22.70 4.25
N VAL A 224 -6.94 -21.66 3.43
CA VAL A 224 -5.97 -20.56 3.53
C VAL A 224 -6.71 -19.25 3.76
N LEU A 225 -6.28 -18.49 4.77
CA LEU A 225 -6.71 -17.11 4.97
C LEU A 225 -5.84 -16.19 4.12
N VAL A 226 -6.45 -15.45 3.20
CA VAL A 226 -5.75 -14.54 2.29
C VAL A 226 -6.04 -13.10 2.70
N VAL A 227 -5.01 -12.34 3.06
CA VAL A 227 -5.12 -10.90 3.33
C VAL A 227 -4.56 -10.16 2.12
N ALA A 228 -5.41 -9.39 1.46
CA ALA A 228 -5.06 -8.71 0.21
C ALA A 228 -5.91 -7.46 -0.01
N LEU A 229 -5.49 -6.55 -0.88
CA LEU A 229 -6.33 -5.42 -1.30
C LEU A 229 -7.51 -5.94 -2.15
N GLU A 230 -8.69 -5.33 -2.00
CA GLU A 230 -9.92 -5.74 -2.69
C GLU A 230 -9.77 -5.77 -4.23
N ASP A 231 -9.26 -4.68 -4.81
CA ASP A 231 -9.13 -4.45 -6.27
C ASP A 231 -7.68 -4.51 -6.81
N ALA A 232 -6.74 -5.19 -6.14
CA ALA A 232 -5.37 -5.20 -6.63
C ALA A 232 -5.25 -5.93 -7.99
N ALA A 233 -4.84 -5.20 -9.04
CA ALA A 233 -4.67 -5.69 -10.40
C ALA A 233 -3.77 -6.94 -10.49
N GLY A 234 -2.74 -7.04 -9.64
CA GLY A 234 -1.85 -8.20 -9.59
C GLY A 234 -2.38 -9.42 -8.82
N LEU A 235 -3.60 -9.37 -8.28
CA LEU A 235 -4.25 -10.55 -7.69
C LEU A 235 -5.01 -11.38 -8.72
N GLY A 236 -5.15 -10.92 -9.97
CA GLY A 236 -5.91 -11.62 -11.00
C GLY A 236 -5.44 -13.06 -11.20
N ASP A 237 -4.12 -13.28 -11.23
CA ASP A 237 -3.54 -14.62 -11.39
C ASP A 237 -3.72 -15.46 -10.11
N PHE A 238 -3.51 -14.88 -8.93
CA PHE A 238 -3.76 -15.57 -7.65
C PHE A 238 -5.23 -16.02 -7.56
N ARG A 239 -6.17 -15.14 -7.88
CA ARG A 239 -7.61 -15.41 -7.81
C ARG A 239 -8.00 -16.52 -8.77
N LYS A 240 -7.57 -16.47 -10.04
CA LYS A 240 -7.85 -17.52 -11.04
C LYS A 240 -7.41 -18.90 -10.56
N GLU A 241 -6.20 -19.00 -10.01
CA GLU A 241 -5.69 -20.28 -9.51
C GLU A 241 -6.40 -20.72 -8.23
N SER A 242 -6.69 -19.78 -7.31
CA SER A 242 -7.47 -20.10 -6.10
C SER A 242 -8.88 -20.58 -6.42
N GLU A 243 -9.58 -19.94 -7.37
CA GLU A 243 -10.92 -20.33 -7.84
C GLU A 243 -10.90 -21.71 -8.51
N ARG A 244 -9.81 -22.01 -9.23
CA ARG A 244 -9.60 -23.33 -9.83
C ARG A 244 -9.49 -24.40 -8.74
N LEU A 245 -8.66 -24.17 -7.71
CA LEU A 245 -8.50 -25.09 -6.58
C LEU A 245 -9.80 -25.26 -5.77
N GLU A 246 -10.56 -24.18 -5.56
CA GLU A 246 -11.86 -24.23 -4.88
C GLU A 246 -12.89 -25.01 -5.69
N ARG A 247 -12.92 -24.83 -7.01
CA ARG A 247 -13.85 -25.55 -7.90
C ARG A 247 -13.65 -27.07 -7.83
N PHE A 248 -12.41 -27.52 -7.67
CA PHE A 248 -12.09 -28.94 -7.50
C PHE A 248 -12.17 -29.40 -6.03
N GLY A 249 -12.55 -28.53 -5.10
CA GLY A 249 -12.63 -28.83 -3.68
C GLY A 249 -11.28 -29.14 -3.04
N ALA A 250 -10.17 -28.75 -3.68
CA ALA A 250 -8.82 -29.05 -3.22
C ALA A 250 -8.40 -28.15 -2.05
N CYS A 251 -8.74 -26.86 -2.11
CA CYS A 251 -8.42 -25.88 -1.06
C CYS A 251 -9.46 -24.75 -1.07
N ARG A 252 -9.86 -24.27 0.12
CA ARG A 252 -10.76 -23.13 0.35
C ARG A 252 -9.96 -21.87 0.67
N PHE A 253 -10.30 -20.73 0.07
CA PHE A 253 -9.66 -19.45 0.34
C PHE A 253 -10.64 -18.47 0.98
N VAL A 254 -10.27 -17.94 2.16
CA VAL A 254 -11.05 -16.92 2.86
C VAL A 254 -10.35 -15.59 2.67
N TYR A 255 -10.99 -14.64 2.01
CA TYR A 255 -10.40 -13.34 1.72
C TYR A 255 -10.72 -12.30 2.80
N ALA A 256 -9.69 -11.61 3.27
CA ALA A 256 -9.78 -10.46 4.15
C ALA A 256 -9.14 -9.25 3.46
N HIS A 257 -9.86 -8.13 3.46
CA HIS A 257 -9.42 -6.94 2.74
C HIS A 257 -8.73 -5.94 3.65
N SER A 258 -7.54 -5.49 3.23
CA SER A 258 -6.76 -4.45 3.90
C SER A 258 -5.92 -3.66 2.90
N ARG A 259 -5.58 -2.42 3.26
CA ARG A 259 -4.60 -1.62 2.54
C ARG A 259 -3.18 -2.08 2.92
N PHE A 260 -2.27 -2.01 1.95
CA PHE A 260 -0.84 -2.38 2.09
C PHE A 260 0.09 -1.19 1.79
N GLN A 261 -0.46 0.02 1.83
CA GLN A 261 0.23 1.28 1.53
C GLN A 261 -0.36 2.41 2.36
N GLY A 262 0.44 3.44 2.62
CA GLY A 262 0.07 4.60 3.42
C GLY A 262 0.14 4.38 4.94
N GLU A 263 0.01 5.49 5.65
CA GLU A 263 -0.01 5.54 7.11
C GLU A 263 -1.14 4.65 7.67
N GLY A 264 -0.81 3.84 8.69
CA GLY A 264 -1.78 2.97 9.36
C GLY A 264 -2.02 1.63 8.66
N ALA A 265 -1.41 1.36 7.48
CA ALA A 265 -1.55 0.09 6.76
C ALA A 265 -1.24 -1.13 7.65
N ALA A 266 -0.15 -1.08 8.42
CA ALA A 266 0.22 -2.14 9.37
C ALA A 266 -0.91 -2.46 10.37
N ARG A 267 -1.53 -1.42 10.95
CA ARG A 267 -2.64 -1.57 11.90
C ARG A 267 -3.90 -2.12 11.24
N GLU A 268 -4.21 -1.67 10.03
CA GLU A 268 -5.35 -2.19 9.25
C GLU A 268 -5.17 -3.69 8.95
N ILE A 269 -3.96 -4.11 8.55
CA ILE A 269 -3.62 -5.52 8.25
C ILE A 269 -3.84 -6.38 9.49
N VAL A 270 -3.26 -5.98 10.64
CA VAL A 270 -3.45 -6.69 11.91
C VAL A 270 -4.94 -6.78 12.26
N SER A 271 -5.67 -5.66 12.15
CA SER A 271 -7.10 -5.63 12.44
C SER A 271 -7.91 -6.54 11.52
N ALA A 272 -7.58 -6.57 10.23
CA ALA A 272 -8.22 -7.44 9.24
C ALA A 272 -7.94 -8.92 9.53
N MET A 273 -6.69 -9.28 9.86
CA MET A 273 -6.30 -10.63 10.27
C MET A 273 -7.07 -11.06 11.52
N VAL A 274 -7.10 -10.23 12.55
CA VAL A 274 -7.82 -10.55 13.81
C VAL A 274 -9.31 -10.74 13.56
N ARG A 275 -9.95 -9.88 12.74
CA ARG A 275 -11.36 -10.05 12.38
C ARG A 275 -11.59 -11.35 11.60
N ALA A 276 -10.73 -11.66 10.64
CA ALA A 276 -10.87 -12.84 9.82
C ALA A 276 -10.64 -14.13 10.62
N LEU A 277 -9.61 -14.17 11.48
CA LEU A 277 -9.36 -15.34 12.34
C LEU A 277 -10.52 -15.63 13.29
N LYS A 278 -11.29 -14.61 13.71
CA LYS A 278 -12.50 -14.79 14.52
C LYS A 278 -13.68 -15.44 13.78
N THR A 279 -13.71 -15.42 12.45
CA THR A 279 -14.78 -16.09 11.68
C THR A 279 -14.55 -17.59 11.55
N PHE A 280 -13.34 -18.09 11.85
CA PHE A 280 -13.04 -19.50 11.83
C PHE A 280 -13.62 -20.21 13.07
N PRO A 281 -14.13 -21.45 12.93
CA PRO A 281 -14.61 -22.23 14.05
C PRO A 281 -13.50 -22.50 15.07
N LYS A 282 -13.84 -22.51 16.36
CA LYS A 282 -12.90 -22.91 17.42
C LYS A 282 -12.44 -24.34 17.16
N GLY A 283 -11.13 -24.54 17.01
CA GLY A 283 -10.52 -25.85 16.71
C GLY A 283 -10.34 -26.15 15.21
N ALA A 284 -10.76 -25.26 14.32
CA ALA A 284 -10.50 -25.37 12.88
C ALA A 284 -9.89 -24.06 12.33
N PRO A 285 -8.67 -23.69 12.75
CA PRO A 285 -7.95 -22.55 12.18
C PRO A 285 -7.62 -22.79 10.69
N PRO A 286 -7.32 -21.73 9.93
CA PRO A 286 -6.73 -21.91 8.60
C PRO A 286 -5.38 -22.63 8.70
N ASP A 287 -5.04 -23.43 7.69
CA ASP A 287 -3.77 -24.14 7.64
C ASP A 287 -2.58 -23.18 7.38
N ALA A 288 -2.85 -22.04 6.72
CA ALA A 288 -1.90 -20.94 6.56
C ALA A 288 -2.58 -19.58 6.38
N ILE A 289 -1.82 -18.51 6.62
CA ILE A 289 -2.22 -17.12 6.34
C ILE A 289 -1.33 -16.57 5.22
N ALA A 290 -1.91 -16.22 4.08
CA ALA A 290 -1.23 -15.59 2.97
C ALA A 290 -1.38 -14.06 3.02
N LEU A 291 -0.29 -13.34 3.29
CA LEU A 291 -0.20 -11.89 3.18
C LEU A 291 0.30 -11.51 1.79
N ILE A 292 -0.60 -11.07 0.90
CA ILE A 292 -0.28 -10.85 -0.51
C ILE A 292 -0.63 -9.43 -0.97
N ARG A 293 0.25 -8.86 -1.79
CA ARG A 293 0.06 -7.56 -2.43
C ARG A 293 0.27 -7.71 -3.94
N GLY A 294 -0.75 -7.37 -4.73
CA GLY A 294 -0.66 -7.39 -6.19
C GLY A 294 0.25 -6.29 -6.74
N GLY A 295 0.77 -6.50 -7.96
CA GLY A 295 1.59 -5.55 -8.69
C GLY A 295 0.92 -4.17 -8.86
N GLY A 296 1.74 -3.15 -8.65
CA GLY A 296 1.46 -1.72 -8.79
C GLY A 296 2.80 -0.99 -8.78
N ALA A 297 2.80 0.30 -9.16
CA ALA A 297 4.02 1.10 -9.18
C ALA A 297 4.78 0.93 -7.86
N VAL A 298 6.11 0.82 -7.98
CA VAL A 298 7.03 0.80 -6.85
C VAL A 298 6.61 1.90 -5.89
N ASN A 299 6.77 1.63 -4.60
CA ASN A 299 6.86 2.62 -3.53
C ASN A 299 5.58 2.77 -2.71
N ASP A 300 5.46 1.92 -1.69
CA ASP A 300 5.18 2.37 -0.31
C ASP A 300 5.32 1.23 0.71
N LEU A 301 6.33 0.36 0.55
CA LEU A 301 6.49 -0.83 1.40
C LEU A 301 7.03 -0.49 2.79
N ALA A 302 7.59 0.69 2.97
CA ALA A 302 8.18 1.14 4.23
C ALA A 302 7.17 1.10 5.39
N TRP A 303 5.88 1.38 5.16
CA TRP A 303 4.85 1.33 6.21
C TRP A 303 4.58 -0.07 6.75
N LEU A 304 5.03 -1.12 6.07
CA LEU A 304 4.94 -2.49 6.55
C LEU A 304 6.08 -2.86 7.51
N ASN A 305 7.16 -2.06 7.56
CA ASN A 305 8.25 -2.22 8.52
C ASN A 305 7.85 -1.66 9.89
N ASP A 306 6.82 -2.27 10.48
CA ASP A 306 6.23 -1.87 11.75
C ASP A 306 6.41 -2.96 12.80
N TYR A 307 6.70 -2.56 14.04
CA TYR A 307 6.92 -3.49 15.15
C TYR A 307 5.65 -4.27 15.48
N ASP A 308 4.48 -3.62 15.53
CA ASP A 308 3.25 -4.29 15.95
C ASP A 308 2.81 -5.34 14.92
N LEU A 309 2.96 -5.03 13.62
CA LEU A 309 2.69 -6.00 12.55
C LEU A 309 3.66 -7.20 12.61
N ALA A 310 4.96 -6.96 12.71
CA ALA A 310 5.95 -8.04 12.76
C ALA A 310 5.79 -8.89 14.02
N ARG A 311 5.56 -8.24 15.17
CA ARG A 311 5.25 -8.91 16.44
C ARG A 311 4.00 -9.77 16.32
N PHE A 312 2.93 -9.24 15.72
CA PHE A 312 1.70 -9.98 15.51
C PHE A 312 1.92 -11.23 14.66
N ILE A 313 2.72 -11.14 13.58
CA ILE A 313 3.08 -12.31 12.74
C ILE A 313 3.89 -13.33 13.56
N CYS A 314 4.87 -12.88 14.34
CA CYS A 314 5.65 -13.75 15.22
C CYS A 314 4.77 -14.49 16.23
N ASP A 315 3.76 -13.83 16.80
CA ASP A 315 2.88 -14.42 17.81
C ASP A 315 1.81 -15.38 17.22
N GLN A 316 1.76 -15.57 15.90
CA GLN A 316 0.83 -16.54 15.28
C GLN A 316 1.36 -17.96 15.35
N ASP A 317 0.51 -18.89 15.78
CA ASP A 317 0.73 -20.35 15.70
C ASP A 317 0.35 -20.95 14.34
N ILE A 318 -0.03 -20.10 13.37
CA ILE A 318 -0.40 -20.49 12.01
C ILE A 318 0.71 -20.01 11.07
N PRO A 319 1.24 -20.87 10.17
CA PRO A 319 2.25 -20.48 9.19
C PRO A 319 1.80 -19.28 8.35
N VAL A 320 2.58 -18.20 8.39
CA VAL A 320 2.34 -17.01 7.57
C VAL A 320 3.20 -17.07 6.31
N LEU A 321 2.56 -16.97 5.14
CA LEU A 321 3.19 -16.92 3.82
C LEU A 321 3.12 -15.48 3.32
N THR A 322 4.24 -14.91 2.89
CA THR A 322 4.26 -13.55 2.32
C THR A 322 4.44 -13.58 0.81
N GLY A 323 3.72 -12.71 0.12
CA GLY A 323 3.83 -12.45 -1.32
C GLY A 323 3.63 -10.96 -1.58
N ILE A 324 4.37 -10.11 -0.87
CA ILE A 324 4.14 -8.67 -0.82
C ILE A 324 4.91 -7.91 -1.92
N GLY A 325 6.07 -8.41 -2.38
CA GLY A 325 6.82 -7.70 -3.43
C GLY A 325 8.21 -8.25 -3.81
N HIS A 326 8.81 -7.60 -4.81
CA HIS A 326 9.97 -8.07 -5.59
C HIS A 326 11.31 -8.11 -4.83
N GLU A 327 12.26 -8.89 -5.39
CA GLU A 327 13.55 -9.31 -4.82
C GLU A 327 14.41 -8.25 -4.11
N ARG A 328 14.26 -6.95 -4.43
CA ARG A 328 15.12 -5.87 -3.90
C ARG A 328 14.70 -5.32 -2.54
N ASP A 329 13.42 -5.41 -2.19
CA ASP A 329 12.89 -4.80 -0.97
C ASP A 329 12.42 -5.89 0.01
N SER A 330 13.33 -6.44 0.80
CA SER A 330 12.93 -7.31 1.92
C SER A 330 12.19 -6.45 2.94
N THR A 331 10.91 -6.75 3.19
CA THR A 331 10.15 -6.12 4.27
C THR A 331 10.31 -6.89 5.56
N LEU A 332 10.07 -6.25 6.70
CA LEU A 332 10.14 -6.91 8.00
C LEU A 332 9.15 -8.10 8.11
N PRO A 333 7.90 -8.02 7.63
CA PRO A 333 7.01 -9.18 7.52
C PRO A 333 7.63 -10.37 6.79
N ASP A 334 8.38 -10.15 5.71
CA ASP A 334 9.07 -11.23 4.97
C ASP A 334 10.17 -11.90 5.79
N GLU A 335 10.78 -11.19 6.75
CA GLU A 335 11.85 -11.71 7.60
C GLU A 335 11.33 -12.56 8.77
N VAL A 336 10.09 -12.31 9.21
CA VAL A 336 9.46 -12.99 10.34
C VAL A 336 8.44 -14.06 9.93
N ALA A 337 7.94 -14.00 8.70
CA ALA A 337 6.99 -14.97 8.17
C ALA A 337 7.60 -16.37 8.00
N HIS A 338 6.76 -17.41 8.08
CA HIS A 338 7.14 -18.80 7.86
C HIS A 338 7.83 -19.01 6.50
N GLN A 339 7.24 -18.48 5.42
CA GLN A 339 7.81 -18.60 4.09
C GLN A 339 7.58 -17.33 3.26
N ARG A 340 8.67 -16.82 2.67
CA ARG A 340 8.66 -15.70 1.74
C ARG A 340 8.54 -16.16 0.30
N PHE A 341 7.67 -15.50 -0.46
CA PHE A 341 7.58 -15.58 -1.92
C PHE A 341 7.70 -14.18 -2.53
N ASP A 342 8.24 -14.08 -3.74
CA ASP A 342 8.47 -12.77 -4.38
C ASP A 342 7.19 -12.14 -4.93
N THR A 343 6.17 -12.94 -5.24
CA THR A 343 4.92 -12.47 -5.84
C THR A 343 3.71 -13.28 -5.34
N PRO A 344 2.50 -12.70 -5.37
CA PRO A 344 1.28 -13.45 -5.08
C PRO A 344 1.16 -14.75 -5.91
N SER A 345 1.48 -14.68 -7.21
CA SER A 345 1.42 -15.86 -8.10
C SER A 345 2.36 -16.99 -7.65
N LYS A 346 3.50 -16.67 -7.04
CA LYS A 346 4.40 -17.69 -6.45
C LYS A 346 3.83 -18.30 -5.17
N VAL A 347 3.10 -17.53 -4.36
CA VAL A 347 2.42 -18.05 -3.16
C VAL A 347 1.41 -19.13 -3.56
N ILE A 348 0.51 -18.83 -4.50
CA ILE A 348 -0.50 -19.81 -4.93
C ILE A 348 0.12 -21.02 -5.63
N ALA A 349 1.18 -20.82 -6.42
CA ALA A 349 1.91 -21.92 -7.05
C ALA A 349 2.60 -22.81 -5.99
N GLY A 350 3.11 -22.24 -4.90
CA GLY A 350 3.66 -22.99 -3.78
C GLY A 350 2.60 -23.85 -3.06
N ILE A 351 1.42 -23.27 -2.82
CA ILE A 351 0.27 -23.98 -2.25
C ILE A 351 -0.17 -25.12 -3.18
N GLU A 352 -0.35 -24.84 -4.47
CA GLU A 352 -0.71 -25.86 -5.46
C GLU A 352 0.34 -26.98 -5.53
N HIS A 353 1.62 -26.62 -5.54
CA HIS A 353 2.70 -27.59 -5.59
C HIS A 353 2.61 -28.57 -4.42
N GLN A 354 2.39 -28.08 -3.20
CA GLN A 354 2.24 -28.93 -2.02
C GLN A 354 1.05 -29.89 -2.16
N ILE A 355 -0.11 -29.37 -2.56
CA ILE A 355 -1.33 -30.19 -2.77
C ILE A 355 -1.07 -31.29 -3.82
N LEU A 356 -0.43 -30.94 -4.93
CA LEU A 356 -0.12 -31.89 -6.00
C LEU A 356 0.87 -32.96 -5.57
N GLN A 357 1.91 -32.60 -4.81
CA GLN A 357 2.86 -33.58 -4.28
C GLN A 357 2.16 -34.56 -3.34
N ARG A 358 1.36 -34.07 -2.39
CA ARG A 358 0.61 -34.93 -1.46
C ARG A 358 -0.39 -35.83 -2.17
N THR A 359 -1.07 -35.31 -3.19
CA THR A 359 -1.99 -36.11 -4.01
C THR A 359 -1.26 -37.23 -4.74
N ARG A 360 -0.06 -36.97 -5.28
CA ARG A 360 0.77 -38.00 -5.96
C ARG A 360 1.27 -39.07 -4.98
N GLU A 361 1.78 -38.65 -3.83
CA GLU A 361 2.23 -39.56 -2.76
C GLU A 361 1.08 -40.47 -2.29
N ALA A 362 -0.09 -39.89 -2.03
CA ALA A 362 -1.28 -40.62 -1.63
C ALA A 362 -1.73 -41.63 -2.70
N ARG A 363 -1.67 -41.26 -3.99
CA ARG A 363 -2.01 -42.16 -5.10
C ARG A 363 -1.06 -43.35 -5.17
N ILE A 364 0.25 -43.12 -5.10
CA ILE A 364 1.27 -44.18 -5.12
C ILE A 364 1.09 -45.11 -3.92
N ALA A 365 0.88 -44.54 -2.72
CA ALA A 365 0.63 -45.34 -1.52
C ALA A 365 -0.63 -46.19 -1.65
N ALA A 366 -1.72 -45.64 -2.19
CA ALA A 366 -2.95 -46.37 -2.44
C ALA A 366 -2.75 -47.52 -3.44
N GLU A 367 -2.07 -47.27 -4.57
CA GLU A 367 -1.73 -48.31 -5.57
C GLU A 367 -0.90 -49.44 -4.95
N ALA A 368 0.06 -49.11 -4.09
CA ALA A 368 0.87 -50.09 -3.36
C ALA A 368 0.03 -50.93 -2.40
N VAL A 369 -0.88 -50.31 -1.64
CA VAL A 369 -1.81 -50.98 -0.73
C VAL A 369 -2.74 -51.92 -1.50
N PHE A 370 -3.34 -51.47 -2.60
CA PHE A 370 -4.21 -52.32 -3.43
C PHE A 370 -3.45 -53.50 -4.03
N THR A 371 -2.21 -53.29 -4.49
CA THR A 371 -1.38 -54.36 -5.03
C THR A 371 -1.00 -55.38 -3.96
N ALA A 372 -0.62 -54.92 -2.76
CA ALA A 372 -0.28 -55.79 -1.63
C ALA A 372 -1.50 -56.58 -1.16
N ALA A 373 -2.66 -55.93 -1.02
CA ALA A 373 -3.93 -56.56 -0.68
C ALA A 373 -4.32 -57.62 -1.72
N GLY A 374 -4.21 -57.30 -3.02
CA GLY A 374 -4.47 -58.26 -4.09
C GLY A 374 -3.60 -59.51 -4.02
N ARG A 375 -2.28 -59.34 -3.78
CA ARG A 375 -1.34 -60.45 -3.61
C ARG A 375 -1.63 -61.29 -2.37
N LEU A 376 -2.05 -60.66 -1.27
CA LEU A 376 -2.40 -61.37 -0.05
C LEU A 376 -3.68 -62.20 -0.26
N THR A 377 -4.72 -61.58 -0.84
CA THR A 377 -5.98 -62.27 -1.16
C THR A 377 -5.76 -63.45 -2.10
N GLN A 378 -4.91 -63.30 -3.13
CA GLN A 378 -4.54 -64.41 -4.03
C GLN A 378 -3.81 -65.54 -3.30
N ARG A 379 -2.88 -65.21 -2.39
CA ARG A 379 -2.16 -66.21 -1.59
C ARG A 379 -3.10 -66.97 -0.66
N VAL A 380 -3.94 -66.27 0.08
CA VAL A 380 -4.92 -66.88 1.00
C VAL A 380 -5.90 -67.75 0.22
N ARG A 381 -6.36 -67.31 -0.96
CA ARG A 381 -7.23 -68.11 -1.82
C ARG A 381 -6.53 -69.38 -2.32
N ALA A 382 -5.30 -69.29 -2.80
CA ALA A 382 -4.53 -70.46 -3.24
C ALA A 382 -4.21 -71.43 -2.09
N GLU A 383 -4.06 -70.94 -0.87
CA GLU A 383 -3.91 -71.77 0.33
C GLU A 383 -5.22 -72.47 0.71
N ALA A 384 -6.35 -71.75 0.66
CA ALA A 384 -7.68 -72.32 0.88
C ALA A 384 -8.00 -73.41 -0.16
N ASP A 385 -7.77 -73.14 -1.46
CA ASP A 385 -8.00 -74.09 -2.55
C ASP A 385 -7.15 -75.36 -2.38
N ARG A 386 -5.88 -75.19 -1.95
CA ARG A 386 -4.99 -76.34 -1.64
C ARG A 386 -5.46 -77.14 -0.43
N SER A 387 -5.92 -76.46 0.63
CA SER A 387 -6.46 -77.12 1.81
C SER A 387 -7.74 -77.90 1.48
N GLU A 388 -8.63 -77.32 0.66
CA GLU A 388 -9.86 -78.00 0.20
C GLU A 388 -9.53 -79.23 -0.64
N ALA A 389 -8.62 -79.10 -1.61
CA ALA A 389 -8.17 -80.22 -2.44
C ALA A 389 -7.56 -81.34 -1.60
N GLN A 390 -6.75 -81.01 -0.59
CA GLN A 390 -6.15 -81.99 0.32
C GLN A 390 -7.22 -82.73 1.14
N VAL A 391 -8.15 -82.01 1.76
CA VAL A 391 -9.26 -82.61 2.53
C VAL A 391 -10.09 -83.54 1.66
N ARG A 392 -10.37 -83.14 0.41
CA ARG A 392 -11.11 -83.96 -0.54
C ARG A 392 -10.36 -85.24 -0.91
N ALA A 393 -9.06 -85.14 -1.21
CA ALA A 393 -8.22 -86.29 -1.53
C ALA A 393 -8.12 -87.27 -0.34
N ASP A 394 -7.95 -86.75 0.88
CA ASP A 394 -7.89 -87.56 2.09
C ASP A 394 -9.23 -88.28 2.36
N ALA A 395 -10.36 -87.62 2.14
CA ALA A 395 -11.69 -88.22 2.25
C ALA A 395 -11.92 -89.33 1.22
N GLU A 396 -11.53 -89.10 -0.04
CA GLU A 396 -11.62 -90.12 -1.10
C GLU A 396 -10.74 -91.34 -0.80
N ALA A 397 -9.51 -91.12 -0.31
CA ALA A 397 -8.62 -92.18 0.11
C ALA A 397 -9.20 -92.99 1.30
N HIS A 398 -9.83 -92.32 2.27
CA HIS A 398 -10.49 -92.98 3.40
C HIS A 398 -11.66 -93.85 2.94
N LEU A 399 -12.52 -93.32 2.06
CA LEU A 399 -13.64 -94.07 1.48
C LEU A 399 -13.17 -95.28 0.66
N ALA A 400 -12.08 -95.14 -0.10
CA ALA A 400 -11.51 -96.24 -0.85
C ALA A 400 -10.98 -97.35 0.06
N ARG A 401 -10.31 -97.01 1.17
CA ARG A 401 -9.86 -97.97 2.19
C ARG A 401 -11.03 -98.67 2.86
N ALA A 402 -12.02 -97.92 3.33
CA ALA A 402 -13.21 -98.48 3.96
C ALA A 402 -13.98 -99.44 3.04
N ARG A 403 -14.06 -99.14 1.73
CA ARG A 403 -14.65 -100.04 0.74
C ARG A 403 -13.85 -101.33 0.59
N HIS A 404 -12.53 -101.24 0.53
CA HIS A 404 -11.67 -102.43 0.43
C HIS A 404 -11.86 -103.36 1.63
N ASP A 405 -11.85 -102.80 2.83
CA ASP A 405 -12.02 -103.53 4.10
C ASP A 405 -13.43 -104.14 4.25
N SER A 406 -14.45 -103.62 3.55
CA SER A 406 -15.83 -104.14 3.59
C SER A 406 -16.10 -105.28 2.60
N THR A 407 -15.17 -105.52 1.67
CA THR A 407 -15.24 -106.55 0.62
C THR A 407 -14.38 -107.79 0.90
N GLN A 408 -13.58 -107.76 1.97
CA GLN A 408 -12.95 -108.95 2.57
C GLN A 408 -13.84 -109.47 3.70
#